data_AF-A0A6V7IB85-F1
#
_entry.id   AF-A0A6V7IB85-F1
#
_cell.length_a   1.000
_cell.length_b   1.000
_cell.length_c   1.000
_cell.angle_alpha   90.00
_cell.angle_beta   90.00
_cell.angle_gamma   90.00
#
_symmetry.space_group_name_H-M   'P 1'
#
loop_
_entity.id
_entity.type
_entity.pdbx_description
1 polymer ?
#
loop_
_entity_poly.entity_id
_entity_poly.type
_entity_poly.pdbx_seq_one_letter_code
_entity_poly.pdbx_strand_id
1 'polypeptide(L)' 'EDKLKNWSPYAKEYNPLEAGSIDGTDTVPHDRAITRAINSHYEPNKRLKSNPSRTLFIARFDSKINKQDLID' A
#
# COMPACT_ATOMS: atom_id res chain seq x y z
N GLU A 1 24.70 -11.92 -2.99
CA GLU A 1 24.13 -13.20 -2.53
C GLU A 1 23.04 -13.02 -1.47
N ASP A 2 23.24 -12.20 -0.43
CA ASP A 2 22.23 -12.00 0.64
C ASP A 2 20.89 -11.38 0.19
N LYS A 3 20.88 -10.49 -0.82
CA LYS A 3 19.63 -9.87 -1.32
C LYS A 3 18.64 -10.90 -1.88
N LEU A 4 19.11 -11.94 -2.57
CA LEU A 4 18.25 -13.00 -3.12
C LEU A 4 17.70 -13.92 -2.03
N LYS A 5 18.47 -14.14 -0.96
CA LYS A 5 18.06 -14.98 0.17
C LYS A 5 16.90 -14.38 0.97
N ASN A 6 16.79 -13.06 0.98
CA ASN A 6 15.73 -12.32 1.66
C ASN A 6 14.63 -11.81 0.72
N TRP A 7 14.76 -12.07 -0.58
CA TRP A 7 13.80 -11.63 -1.59
C TRP A 7 12.43 -12.26 -1.34
N SER A 8 11.39 -11.47 -1.56
CA SER A 8 10.00 -11.88 -1.47
C SER A 8 9.23 -11.13 -2.55
N PRO A 9 8.25 -11.77 -3.21
CA PRO A 9 7.37 -11.08 -4.15
C PRO A 9 6.47 -10.04 -3.43
N TYR A 10 6.37 -10.13 -2.11
CA TYR A 10 5.63 -9.20 -1.26
C TYR A 10 6.57 -8.38 -0.37
N ALA A 11 6.28 -7.09 -0.26
CA ALA A 11 6.96 -6.21 0.69
C ALA A 11 6.69 -6.69 2.13
N LYS A 12 7.76 -6.91 2.89
CA LYS A 12 7.67 -7.26 4.32
C LYS A 12 7.38 -6.03 5.18
N GLU A 13 7.94 -4.89 4.77
CA GLU A 13 7.71 -3.57 5.35
C GLU A 13 7.37 -2.60 4.22
N TYR A 14 6.46 -1.67 4.49
CA TYR A 14 6.05 -0.67 3.52
C TYR A 14 6.93 0.58 3.67
N ASN A 15 7.83 0.80 2.71
CA ASN A 15 8.54 2.06 2.52
C ASN A 15 7.93 2.77 1.29
N PRO A 16 7.21 3.89 1.46
CA PRO A 16 6.58 4.58 0.33
C PRO A 16 7.57 5.06 -0.74
N LEU A 17 8.81 5.40 -0.36
CA LEU A 17 9.82 5.86 -1.31
C LEU A 17 10.29 4.72 -2.21
N GLU A 18 10.67 3.59 -1.61
CA GLU A 18 11.09 2.39 -2.36
C GLU A 18 9.93 1.83 -3.20
N ALA A 19 8.71 1.82 -2.65
CA ALA A 19 7.53 1.33 -3.36
C ALA A 19 7.14 2.21 -4.55
N GLY A 20 7.44 3.51 -4.49
CA GLY A 20 7.22 4.46 -5.58
C GLY A 20 8.35 4.47 -6.61
N SER A 21 9.55 4.01 -6.24
CA SER A 21 10.72 4.04 -7.11
C SER A 21 10.70 2.90 -8.11
N ILE A 22 10.66 3.24 -9.40
CA ILE A 22 10.56 2.25 -10.49
C ILE A 22 11.83 1.39 -10.57
N ASP A 23 13.01 2.01 -10.43
CA ASP A 23 14.30 1.34 -10.52
C ASP A 23 14.99 1.13 -9.17
N GLY A 24 14.36 1.60 -8.08
CA GLY A 24 14.87 1.48 -6.72
C GLY A 24 16.03 2.42 -6.40
N THR A 25 16.22 3.48 -7.18
CA THR A 25 17.33 4.44 -6.97
C THR A 25 16.91 5.73 -6.28
N ASP A 26 15.61 5.94 -6.08
CA ASP A 26 15.12 7.20 -5.49
C ASP A 26 15.61 7.38 -4.06
N THR A 27 16.20 8.56 -3.81
CA THR A 27 16.62 9.00 -2.48
C THR A 27 15.72 10.09 -1.91
N VAL A 28 14.85 10.65 -2.75
CA VAL A 28 13.88 11.71 -2.41
C VAL A 28 12.56 11.44 -3.15
N PRO A 29 11.40 11.86 -2.59
CA PRO A 29 10.12 11.66 -3.27
C PRO A 29 10.08 12.47 -4.57
N HIS A 30 10.00 11.78 -5.71
CA HIS A 30 9.92 12.43 -7.02
C HIS A 30 8.52 12.98 -7.33
N ASP A 31 7.49 12.55 -6.59
CA ASP A 31 6.12 13.03 -6.72
C ASP A 31 5.44 13.39 -5.38
N ARG A 32 4.27 14.02 -5.51
CA ARG A 32 3.44 14.44 -4.36
C ARG A 32 2.72 13.27 -3.68
N ALA A 33 2.47 12.17 -4.38
CA ALA A 33 1.79 11.01 -3.81
C ALA A 33 2.70 10.30 -2.79
N ILE A 34 3.97 10.07 -3.15
CA ILE A 34 5.01 9.53 -2.27
C ILE A 34 5.21 10.47 -1.08
N THR A 35 5.34 11.78 -1.32
CA THR A 35 5.47 12.77 -0.24
C THR A 35 4.31 12.68 0.77
N ARG A 36 3.07 12.55 0.28
CA ARG A 36 1.89 12.37 1.17
C ARG A 36 1.93 11.06 1.92
N ALA A 37 2.32 9.97 1.26
CA ALA A 37 2.39 8.64 1.88
C ALA A 37 3.44 8.59 3.00
N ILE A 38 4.64 9.15 2.77
CA ILE A 38 5.71 9.26 3.79
C ILE A 38 5.22 10.00 5.03
N ASN A 39 4.47 11.10 4.84
CA ASN A 39 3.96 11.92 5.94
C ASN A 39 2.61 11.45 6.50
N SER A 40 2.08 10.31 6.01
CA SER A 40 0.78 9.82 6.45
C SER A 40 0.91 8.95 7.70
N HIS A 41 -0.02 9.12 8.63
CA HIS A 41 -0.22 8.20 9.74
C HIS A 41 -1.53 7.44 9.50
N TYR A 42 -1.45 6.11 9.47
CA TYR A 42 -2.64 5.28 9.33
C TYR A 42 -3.36 5.15 10.67
N GLU A 43 -4.53 5.76 10.78
CA GLU A 43 -5.43 5.59 11.92
C GLU A 43 -6.63 4.71 11.53
N PRO A 44 -6.68 3.44 11.95
CA PRO A 44 -7.80 2.57 11.63
C PRO A 44 -9.06 2.96 12.40
N ASN A 45 -10.22 2.69 11.80
CA ASN A 45 -11.49 2.85 12.51
C ASN A 45 -11.55 1.88 13.71
N LYS A 46 -11.69 2.45 14.91
CA LYS A 46 -11.72 1.72 16.19
C LYS A 46 -12.87 0.71 16.32
N ARG A 47 -13.89 0.78 15.45
CA ARG A 47 -15.04 -0.13 15.43
C ARG A 47 -14.87 -1.31 14.47
N LEU A 48 -13.76 -1.38 13.73
CA LEU A 48 -13.48 -2.52 12.86
C LEU A 48 -13.35 -3.79 13.71
N LYS A 49 -14.09 -4.83 13.33
CA LYS A 49 -13.96 -6.17 13.92
C LYS A 49 -12.81 -6.97 13.28
N SER A 50 -12.42 -6.62 12.06
CA SER A 50 -11.33 -7.24 11.30
C SER A 50 -9.98 -6.62 11.65
N ASN A 51 -8.90 -7.30 11.25
CA ASN A 51 -7.55 -6.73 11.35
C ASN A 51 -7.42 -5.52 10.40
N PRO A 52 -7.20 -4.30 10.92
CA PRO A 52 -7.11 -3.12 10.08
C PRO A 52 -5.91 -3.13 9.12
N SER A 53 -4.80 -3.79 9.49
CA SER A 53 -3.64 -3.97 8.61
C SER A 53 -3.91 -4.87 7.40
N ARG A 54 -5.09 -5.51 7.35
CA ARG A 54 -5.56 -6.33 6.22
C ARG A 54 -6.77 -5.71 5.52
N THR A 55 -6.94 -4.39 5.65
CA THR A 55 -8.05 -3.65 5.04
C THR A 55 -7.50 -2.71 3.97
N LEU A 56 -7.99 -2.84 2.73
CA LEU A 56 -7.63 -1.97 1.62
C LEU A 56 -8.76 -0.98 1.33
N PHE A 57 -8.39 0.28 1.13
CA PHE A 57 -9.30 1.27 0.56
C PHE A 57 -9.22 1.22 -0.96
N ILE A 58 -10.34 0.94 -1.61
CA ILE A 58 -10.46 0.92 -3.07
C ILE A 58 -11.53 1.94 -3.44
N ALA A 59 -11.20 2.83 -4.38
CA ALA A 59 -12.06 3.90 -4.84
C ALA A 59 -12.20 3.87 -6.36
N ARG A 60 -13.06 4.76 -6.88
CA ARG A 60 -13.37 4.88 -8.32
C ARG A 60 -14.00 3.63 -8.93
N PHE A 61 -14.80 2.93 -8.14
CA PHE A 61 -15.71 1.94 -8.69
C PHE A 61 -16.77 2.61 -9.57
N ASP A 62 -17.20 1.89 -10.60
CA ASP A 62 -18.43 2.24 -11.32
C ASP A 62 -19.64 2.13 -10.37
N SER A 63 -20.68 2.92 -10.61
CA SER A 63 -21.87 2.96 -9.74
C SER A 63 -22.63 1.63 -9.69
N LYS A 64 -22.37 0.70 -10.61
CA LYS A 64 -22.97 -0.63 -10.65
C LYS A 64 -22.25 -1.67 -9.78
N ILE A 65 -21.02 -1.40 -9.35
CA ILE A 65 -20.23 -2.34 -8.55
C ILE A 65 -20.86 -2.47 -7.16
N ASN A 66 -21.06 -3.71 -6.73
CA ASN A 66 -21.61 -4.05 -5.44
C ASN A 66 -20.69 -5.04 -4.71
N LYS A 67 -21.09 -5.38 -3.47
CA LYS A 67 -20.31 -6.25 -2.60
C LYS A 67 -19.99 -7.61 -3.24
N GLN A 68 -20.92 -8.20 -3.99
CA GLN A 68 -20.76 -9.54 -4.57
C GLN A 68 -19.67 -9.58 -5.65
N ASP A 69 -19.47 -8.46 -6.36
CA ASP A 69 -18.43 -8.32 -7.40
C ASP A 69 -17.01 -8.27 -6.81
N LEU A 70 -16.88 -8.18 -5.49
CA LEU A 70 -15.61 -8.09 -4.75
C LEU A 70 -15.29 -9.36 -3.93
N ILE A 71 -16.17 -10.38 -3.98
CA ILE A 71 -16.05 -11.61 -3.18
C ILE A 71 -15.75 -12.81 -4.09
N ASP A 72 -14.80 -12.66 -5.00
CA ASP A 72 -14.21 -13.80 -5.69
C ASP A 72 -13.42 -14.69 -4.71
#